data_AF-A0A9D6YMD2-F1
#
_entry.id   AF-A0A9D6YMD2-F1
#
_cell.length_a   1.000
_cell.length_b   1.000
_cell.length_c   1.000
_cell.angle_alpha   90.00
_cell.angle_beta   90.00
_cell.angle_gamma   90.00
#
_symmetry.space_group_name_H-M   'P 1'
#
loop_
_entity.id
_entity.type
_entity.pdbx_description
1 polymer ?
#
loop_
_entity_poly.entity_id
_entity_poly.type
_entity_poly.pdbx_seq_one_letter_code
_entity_poly.pdbx_strand_id
1 'polypeptide(L)'
;MICGIFLLFLAFWLPGCGPASYLFPPTTPAVSPREAEENLFQQAEESYRRQVYRQARAQYGSYLERYPQGQHALLARLRLAELVGLLGDWHDSLRRYQALLAREPQPDIALKARYGVGRAYFKLGQYQQALQVLENLTAGELPPDLRFSTQALLTEISLKQGRVPQAFARLRLAAQDLSSGDKEWFDDLKTRLVEQATPQELENLATLYRDSPLTAVLLLRLANLAQKAGNAEEVQKWASTLKERFPESPEAAGMERLLSGQKVLAGCLMPLTGDFSNFGRHVKQGMELAARGTPLELSFRDTPNNQEAAAQQVRELARDPRVLAILGPLGSAAAQGAAQAAQDAQTPLIALSQKEGITRAGDFVFQAFLTARQQVRALLHRTSGMGLKRHAVLYPDSAYGQAFMRQFLEEASVQGVEVVEQTPYSPSTRDFAPALAALKAAYRPEQGSPSFEALFIPDDAAAVAAVAGQLEEYGLKNLQLLGTNLLQAPDLPDAE
;
A
#
# COMPACT_ATOMS: atom_id res chain seq x y z
N MET A 1 -55.19 -16.92 -77.91
CA MET A 1 -56.61 -17.14 -77.57
C MET A 1 -56.83 -16.60 -76.17
N ILE A 2 -57.76 -15.63 -76.01
CA ILE A 2 -58.35 -15.10 -74.74
C ILE A 2 -57.35 -14.25 -73.89
N CYS A 3 -57.41 -12.91 -73.72
CA CYS A 3 -58.45 -11.91 -73.38
C CYS A 3 -58.88 -11.91 -71.89
N GLY A 4 -58.72 -10.77 -71.18
CA GLY A 4 -59.29 -10.49 -69.83
C GLY A 4 -58.27 -9.91 -68.84
N ILE A 5 -58.06 -8.59 -68.76
CA ILE A 5 -58.81 -7.56 -68.00
C ILE A 5 -58.49 -7.53 -66.49
N PHE A 6 -57.82 -6.44 -66.10
CA PHE A 6 -57.62 -5.90 -64.76
C PHE A 6 -58.95 -5.65 -64.03
N LEU A 7 -59.06 -6.03 -62.76
CA LEU A 7 -60.08 -5.51 -61.83
C LEU A 7 -59.47 -5.21 -60.45
N LEU A 8 -59.45 -3.92 -60.13
CA LEU A 8 -59.24 -3.33 -58.81
C LEU A 8 -60.34 -3.79 -57.83
N PHE A 9 -59.95 -4.22 -56.63
CA PHE A 9 -60.85 -4.27 -55.48
C PHE A 9 -60.33 -3.38 -54.35
N LEU A 10 -61.08 -2.29 -54.12
CA LEU A 10 -61.08 -1.47 -52.91
C LEU A 10 -61.55 -2.32 -51.72
N ALA A 11 -60.70 -2.48 -50.70
CA ALA A 11 -61.12 -2.99 -49.40
C ALA A 11 -61.38 -1.81 -48.46
N PHE A 12 -62.65 -1.68 -48.09
CA PHE A 12 -63.22 -0.72 -47.16
C PHE A 12 -62.59 -0.82 -45.76
N TRP A 13 -62.21 0.33 -45.22
CA TRP A 13 -61.89 0.53 -43.80
C TRP A 13 -63.18 0.50 -42.97
N LEU A 14 -63.21 -0.34 -41.94
CA LEU A 14 -64.11 -0.20 -40.79
C LEU A 14 -63.24 0.04 -39.54
N PRO A 15 -63.43 1.12 -38.77
CA PRO A 15 -62.73 1.30 -37.51
C PRO A 15 -63.42 0.45 -36.45
N GLY A 16 -62.86 -0.74 -36.17
CA GLY A 16 -63.23 -1.51 -34.98
C GLY A 16 -62.58 -0.88 -33.75
N CYS A 17 -63.37 -0.21 -32.92
CA CYS A 17 -62.98 0.10 -31.54
C CYS A 17 -62.88 -1.20 -30.74
N GLY A 18 -61.68 -1.79 -30.68
CA GLY A 18 -61.32 -2.77 -29.65
C GLY A 18 -60.73 -2.03 -28.44
N PRO A 19 -61.07 -2.40 -27.19
CA PRO A 19 -60.44 -1.79 -26.03
C PRO A 19 -58.94 -2.11 -26.04
N ALA A 20 -58.13 -1.07 -25.90
CA ALA A 20 -56.68 -1.19 -25.75
C ALA A 20 -56.39 -2.14 -24.58
N SER A 21 -55.87 -3.32 -24.88
CA SER A 21 -55.34 -4.24 -23.89
C SER A 21 -54.04 -3.63 -23.39
N TYR A 22 -54.10 -2.89 -22.29
CA TYR A 22 -52.92 -2.46 -21.55
C TYR A 22 -52.20 -3.71 -21.06
N LEU A 23 -51.15 -4.12 -21.77
CA LEU A 23 -50.13 -5.02 -21.23
C LEU A 23 -49.47 -4.28 -20.08
N PHE A 24 -49.87 -4.58 -18.85
CA PHE A 24 -49.10 -4.19 -17.68
C PHE A 24 -47.69 -4.76 -17.87
N PRO A 25 -46.62 -3.95 -17.73
CA PRO A 25 -45.28 -4.51 -17.67
C PRO A 25 -45.26 -5.54 -16.53
N PRO A 26 -44.53 -6.67 -16.66
CA PRO A 26 -44.42 -7.62 -15.58
C PRO A 26 -43.97 -6.85 -14.33
N THR A 27 -44.83 -6.79 -13.32
CA THR A 27 -44.47 -6.19 -12.02
C THR A 27 -43.33 -7.04 -11.49
N THR A 28 -42.12 -6.50 -11.50
CA THR A 28 -41.03 -7.06 -10.69
C THR A 28 -41.60 -7.23 -9.28
N PRO A 29 -41.53 -8.44 -8.70
CA PRO A 29 -42.05 -8.65 -7.36
C PRO A 29 -41.38 -7.62 -6.43
N ALA A 30 -42.21 -6.86 -5.71
CA ALA A 30 -41.71 -5.85 -4.80
C ALA A 30 -40.78 -6.53 -3.78
N VAL A 31 -39.50 -6.16 -3.79
CA VAL A 31 -38.51 -6.68 -2.84
C VAL A 31 -39.04 -6.45 -1.44
N SER A 32 -39.11 -7.50 -0.62
CA SER A 32 -39.64 -7.36 0.74
C SER A 32 -38.74 -6.40 1.56
N PRO A 33 -39.27 -5.69 2.57
CA PRO A 33 -38.45 -4.79 3.39
C PRO A 33 -37.23 -5.47 4.02
N ARG A 34 -37.36 -6.76 4.38
CA ARG A 34 -36.26 -7.56 4.93
C ARG A 34 -35.18 -7.88 3.90
N GLU A 35 -35.57 -8.24 2.67
CA GLU A 35 -34.63 -8.45 1.57
C GLU A 35 -33.96 -7.14 1.15
N ALA A 36 -34.68 -6.02 1.18
CA ALA A 36 -34.13 -4.70 0.88
C ALA A 36 -33.09 -4.26 1.92
N GLU A 37 -33.33 -4.53 3.20
CA GLU A 37 -32.35 -4.33 4.27
C GLU A 37 -31.10 -5.20 4.06
N GLU A 38 -31.28 -6.50 3.83
CA GLU A 38 -30.19 -7.45 3.63
C GLU A 38 -29.31 -7.05 2.43
N ASN A 39 -29.94 -6.72 1.31
CA ASN A 39 -29.22 -6.31 0.10
C ASN A 39 -28.35 -5.06 0.33
N LEU A 40 -28.85 -4.06 1.06
CA LEU A 40 -28.07 -2.87 1.39
C LEU A 40 -26.89 -3.18 2.30
N PHE A 41 -27.08 -4.06 3.28
CA PHE A 41 -25.99 -4.49 4.15
C PHE A 41 -24.92 -5.29 3.39
N GLN A 42 -25.34 -6.27 2.57
CA GLN A 42 -24.42 -7.09 1.78
C GLN A 42 -23.62 -6.28 0.76
N GLN A 43 -24.24 -5.25 0.16
CA GLN A 43 -23.53 -4.32 -0.71
C GLN A 43 -22.40 -3.58 0.03
N ALA A 44 -22.65 -3.14 1.27
CA ALA A 44 -21.64 -2.50 2.09
C ALA A 44 -20.50 -3.47 2.51
N GLU A 45 -20.85 -4.71 2.86
CA GLU A 45 -19.87 -5.78 3.18
C GLU A 45 -19.03 -6.19 1.96
N GLU A 46 -19.59 -6.16 0.75
CA GLU A 46 -18.83 -6.40 -0.49
C GLU A 46 -17.79 -5.31 -0.73
N SER A 47 -18.19 -4.03 -0.65
CA SER A 47 -17.25 -2.91 -0.77
C SER A 47 -16.21 -2.91 0.36
N TYR A 48 -16.58 -3.33 1.57
CA TYR A 48 -15.65 -3.52 2.69
C TYR A 48 -14.60 -4.60 2.38
N ARG A 49 -15.04 -5.79 1.93
CA ARG A 49 -14.15 -6.90 1.57
C ARG A 49 -13.22 -6.56 0.40
N ARG A 50 -13.69 -5.77 -0.56
CA ARG A 50 -12.88 -5.24 -1.67
C ARG A 50 -11.96 -4.09 -1.26
N GLN A 51 -11.96 -3.71 0.03
CA GLN A 51 -11.15 -2.62 0.59
C GLN A 51 -11.43 -1.25 -0.04
N VAL A 52 -12.63 -1.06 -0.62
CA VAL A 52 -13.07 0.23 -1.18
C VAL A 52 -13.68 1.07 -0.06
N TYR A 53 -12.83 1.50 0.88
CA TYR A 53 -13.24 2.01 2.19
C TYR A 53 -14.16 3.24 2.15
N ARG A 54 -13.98 4.17 1.20
CA ARG A 54 -14.87 5.34 1.07
C ARG A 54 -16.28 4.94 0.64
N GLN A 55 -16.38 4.03 -0.33
CA GLN A 55 -17.66 3.52 -0.80
C GLN A 55 -18.37 2.74 0.30
N ALA A 56 -17.63 1.83 0.96
CA ALA A 56 -18.14 1.06 2.09
C ALA A 56 -18.66 1.98 3.21
N ARG A 57 -17.90 3.04 3.56
CA ARG A 57 -18.32 4.02 4.58
C ARG A 57 -19.66 4.67 4.20
N ALA A 58 -19.81 5.10 2.95
CA ALA A 58 -21.05 5.71 2.47
C ALA A 58 -22.22 4.73 2.50
N GLN A 59 -21.99 3.48 2.09
CA GLN A 59 -23.03 2.43 2.09
C GLN A 59 -23.47 2.04 3.51
N TYR A 60 -22.54 1.88 4.46
CA TYR A 60 -22.90 1.66 5.86
C TYR A 60 -23.63 2.85 6.48
N GLY A 61 -23.25 4.08 6.11
CA GLY A 61 -23.99 5.29 6.50
C GLY A 61 -25.44 5.24 6.03
N SER A 62 -25.64 5.02 4.73
CA SER A 62 -26.98 4.89 4.11
C SER A 62 -27.80 3.74 4.73
N TYR A 63 -27.17 2.59 5.02
CA TYR A 63 -27.82 1.49 5.71
C TYR A 63 -28.32 1.91 7.11
N LEU A 64 -27.48 2.58 7.90
CA LEU A 64 -27.83 3.01 9.25
C LEU A 64 -28.84 4.15 9.30
N GLU A 65 -28.92 4.98 8.26
CA GLU A 65 -29.96 6.01 8.10
C GLU A 65 -31.32 5.37 7.85
N ARG A 66 -31.39 4.32 7.01
CA ARG A 66 -32.64 3.64 6.65
C ARG A 66 -33.09 2.62 7.69
N TYR A 67 -32.15 1.89 8.28
CA TYR A 67 -32.39 0.79 9.23
C TYR A 67 -31.59 0.99 10.53
N PRO A 68 -31.85 2.06 11.30
CA PRO A 68 -31.08 2.35 12.51
C PRO A 68 -31.21 1.28 13.61
N GLN A 69 -32.28 0.49 13.57
CA GLN A 69 -32.54 -0.66 14.46
C GLN A 69 -32.63 -1.99 13.68
N GLY A 70 -32.09 -2.02 12.46
CA GLY A 70 -32.06 -3.21 11.62
C GLY A 70 -31.27 -4.37 12.23
N GLN A 71 -31.44 -5.56 11.66
CA GLN A 71 -30.82 -6.80 12.15
C GLN A 71 -29.28 -6.72 12.18
N HIS A 72 -28.68 -5.95 11.26
CA HIS A 72 -27.23 -5.76 11.17
C HIS A 72 -26.76 -4.41 11.73
N ALA A 73 -27.62 -3.65 12.41
CA ALA A 73 -27.32 -2.27 12.79
C ALA A 73 -26.19 -2.12 13.81
N LEU A 74 -25.92 -3.13 14.65
CA LEU A 74 -24.76 -3.11 15.56
C LEU A 74 -23.45 -3.43 14.81
N LEU A 75 -23.49 -4.41 13.91
CA LEU A 75 -22.33 -4.77 13.07
C LEU A 75 -21.98 -3.64 12.09
N ALA A 76 -22.97 -3.03 11.45
CA ALA A 76 -22.78 -1.87 10.58
C ALA A 76 -22.15 -0.68 11.34
N ARG A 77 -22.54 -0.44 12.60
CA ARG A 77 -21.90 0.58 13.45
C ARG A 77 -20.44 0.25 13.77
N LEU A 78 -20.14 -1.02 14.06
CA LEU A 78 -18.77 -1.48 14.26
C LEU A 78 -17.92 -1.24 13.00
N ARG A 79 -18.42 -1.65 11.83
CA ARG A 79 -17.77 -1.45 10.52
C ARG A 79 -17.55 0.03 10.22
N LEU A 80 -18.54 0.85 10.50
CA LEU A 80 -18.43 2.29 10.27
C LEU A 80 -17.37 2.93 11.18
N ALA A 81 -17.33 2.56 12.47
CA ALA A 81 -16.29 3.03 13.39
C ALA A 81 -14.88 2.62 12.92
N GLU A 82 -14.72 1.39 12.42
CA GLU A 82 -13.47 0.88 11.85
C GLU A 82 -13.05 1.66 10.59
N LEU A 83 -13.96 1.81 9.63
CA LEU A 83 -13.70 2.50 8.36
C LEU A 83 -13.32 3.97 8.56
N VAL A 84 -13.98 4.65 9.49
CA VAL A 84 -13.66 6.04 9.84
C VAL A 84 -12.21 6.17 10.33
N GLY A 85 -11.75 5.22 11.17
CA GLY A 85 -10.35 5.16 11.59
C GLY A 85 -9.40 4.82 10.46
N LEU A 86 -9.72 3.84 9.61
CA LEU A 86 -8.92 3.47 8.44
C LEU A 86 -8.77 4.62 7.43
N LEU A 87 -9.75 5.53 7.38
CA LEU A 87 -9.73 6.75 6.56
C LEU A 87 -9.02 7.93 7.25
N GLY A 88 -8.47 7.72 8.46
CA GLY A 88 -7.59 8.67 9.14
C GLY A 88 -8.22 9.39 10.34
N ASP A 89 -9.54 9.37 10.51
CA ASP A 89 -10.21 10.08 11.61
C ASP A 89 -10.35 9.20 12.86
N TRP A 90 -9.24 9.06 13.60
CA TRP A 90 -9.20 8.24 14.81
C TRP A 90 -9.98 8.83 15.99
N HIS A 91 -10.23 10.15 16.00
CA HIS A 91 -11.07 10.78 17.02
C HIS A 91 -12.54 10.40 16.84
N ASP A 92 -13.06 10.48 15.62
CA ASP A 92 -14.44 10.07 15.34
C ASP A 92 -14.62 8.56 15.45
N SER A 93 -13.61 7.79 15.01
CA SER A 93 -13.57 6.34 15.22
C SER A 93 -13.72 5.96 16.70
N LEU A 94 -12.94 6.59 17.59
CA LEU A 94 -13.00 6.37 19.03
C LEU A 94 -14.40 6.68 19.60
N ARG A 95 -14.96 7.84 19.26
CA ARG A 95 -16.32 8.22 19.72
C ARG A 95 -17.36 7.20 19.26
N ARG A 96 -17.27 6.71 18.02
CA ARG A 96 -18.21 5.71 17.47
C ARG A 96 -18.09 4.37 18.17
N TYR A 97 -16.89 3.89 18.47
CA TYR A 97 -16.72 2.67 19.24
C TYR A 97 -17.29 2.79 20.65
N GLN A 98 -17.04 3.92 21.33
CA GLN A 98 -17.61 4.18 22.67
C GLN A 98 -19.14 4.24 22.63
N ALA A 99 -19.71 4.93 21.63
CA ALA A 99 -21.16 5.00 21.44
C ALA A 99 -21.78 3.64 21.10
N LEU A 100 -21.06 2.76 20.39
CA LEU A 100 -21.48 1.38 20.15
C LEU A 100 -21.46 0.57 21.45
N LEU A 101 -20.40 0.66 22.24
CA LEU A 101 -20.28 -0.06 23.52
C LEU A 101 -21.35 0.36 24.54
N ALA A 102 -21.74 1.63 24.55
CA ALA A 102 -22.82 2.16 25.40
C ALA A 102 -24.21 1.56 25.06
N ARG A 103 -24.35 0.86 23.93
CA ARG A 103 -25.58 0.17 23.52
C ARG A 103 -25.60 -1.30 23.91
N GLU A 104 -24.60 -1.77 24.65
CA GLU A 104 -24.48 -3.16 25.12
C GLU A 104 -24.63 -4.18 23.99
N PRO A 105 -23.76 -4.14 22.96
CA PRO A 105 -23.86 -5.06 21.83
C PRO A 105 -23.54 -6.50 22.25
N GLN A 106 -23.83 -7.47 21.37
CA GLN A 106 -23.49 -8.87 21.62
C GLN A 106 -21.99 -9.04 21.94
N PRO A 107 -21.60 -10.07 22.73
CA PRO A 107 -20.23 -10.22 23.23
C PRO A 107 -19.15 -10.17 22.14
N ASP A 108 -19.38 -10.79 20.99
CA ASP A 108 -18.45 -10.83 19.85
C ASP A 108 -18.20 -9.42 19.25
N ILE A 109 -19.26 -8.62 19.11
CA ILE A 109 -19.17 -7.22 18.67
C ILE A 109 -18.51 -6.36 19.76
N ALA A 110 -18.87 -6.58 21.03
CA ALA A 110 -18.30 -5.84 22.15
C ALA A 110 -16.78 -6.02 22.27
N LEU A 111 -16.27 -7.25 22.11
CA LEU A 111 -14.84 -7.55 22.13
C LEU A 111 -14.10 -6.83 20.99
N LYS A 112 -14.63 -6.89 19.77
CA LYS A 112 -14.05 -6.19 18.61
C LYS A 112 -14.08 -4.67 18.78
N ALA A 113 -15.16 -4.13 19.33
CA ALA A 113 -15.27 -2.69 19.61
C ALA A 113 -14.27 -2.25 20.69
N ARG A 114 -14.06 -3.02 21.77
CA ARG A 114 -13.04 -2.73 22.80
C ARG A 114 -11.62 -2.75 22.23
N TYR A 115 -11.30 -3.73 21.37
CA TYR A 115 -10.04 -3.72 20.63
C TYR A 115 -9.93 -2.47 19.74
N GLY A 116 -11.01 -2.11 19.04
CA GLY A 116 -11.11 -0.88 18.25
C GLY A 116 -10.83 0.40 19.04
N VAL A 117 -11.35 0.51 20.28
CA VAL A 117 -11.05 1.61 21.22
C VAL A 117 -9.55 1.66 21.53
N GLY A 118 -8.95 0.52 21.90
CA GLY A 118 -7.51 0.45 22.18
C GLY A 118 -6.65 0.84 20.96
N ARG A 119 -7.03 0.38 19.77
CA ARG A 119 -6.40 0.74 18.50
C ARG A 119 -6.53 2.24 18.19
N ALA A 120 -7.69 2.84 18.44
CA ALA A 120 -7.91 4.26 18.24
C ALA A 120 -7.05 5.09 19.21
N TYR A 121 -7.02 4.74 20.52
CA TYR A 121 -6.13 5.40 21.48
C TYR A 121 -4.66 5.31 21.06
N PHE A 122 -4.21 4.13 20.62
CA PHE A 122 -2.85 3.96 20.09
C PHE A 122 -2.56 4.89 18.91
N LYS A 123 -3.46 4.97 17.92
CA LYS A 123 -3.29 5.84 16.75
C LYS A 123 -3.35 7.33 17.08
N LEU A 124 -3.98 7.70 18.19
CA LEU A 124 -3.99 9.05 18.74
C LEU A 124 -2.75 9.36 19.62
N GLY A 125 -1.81 8.42 19.76
CA GLY A 125 -0.63 8.57 20.63
C GLY A 125 -0.94 8.45 22.13
N GLN A 126 -2.17 8.07 22.49
CA GLN A 126 -2.64 7.94 23.87
C GLN A 126 -2.31 6.55 24.42
N TYR A 127 -1.01 6.26 24.58
CA TYR A 127 -0.52 4.91 24.88
C TYR A 127 -0.97 4.36 26.23
N GLN A 128 -1.12 5.20 27.26
CA GLN A 128 -1.56 4.75 28.57
C GLN A 128 -3.01 4.24 28.54
N GLN A 129 -3.89 4.99 27.89
CA GLN A 129 -5.29 4.61 27.69
C GLN A 129 -5.40 3.35 26.82
N ALA A 130 -4.58 3.25 25.76
CA ALA A 130 -4.52 2.07 24.91
C ALA A 130 -4.12 0.82 25.71
N LEU A 131 -3.05 0.90 26.52
CA LEU A 131 -2.62 -0.21 27.38
C LEU A 131 -3.72 -0.62 28.34
N GLN A 132 -4.32 0.33 29.07
CA GLN A 132 -5.37 0.02 30.04
C GLN A 132 -6.55 -0.74 29.39
N VAL A 133 -7.03 -0.28 28.23
CA VAL A 133 -8.14 -0.92 27.53
C VAL A 133 -7.76 -2.32 27.02
N LEU A 134 -6.58 -2.45 26.39
CA LEU A 134 -6.15 -3.71 25.78
C LEU A 134 -5.73 -4.76 26.83
N GLU A 135 -5.11 -4.37 27.94
CA GLU A 135 -4.76 -5.29 29.02
C GLU A 135 -6.01 -5.82 29.72
N ASN A 136 -6.99 -4.97 29.98
CA ASN A 136 -8.30 -5.39 30.48
C ASN A 136 -8.99 -6.35 29.50
N LEU A 137 -8.85 -6.13 28.19
CA LEU A 137 -9.39 -7.04 27.18
C LEU A 137 -8.74 -8.42 27.24
N THR A 138 -7.42 -8.48 27.49
CA THR A 138 -6.69 -9.77 27.64
C THR A 138 -7.01 -10.53 28.93
N ALA A 139 -7.72 -9.93 29.89
CA ALA A 139 -8.14 -10.62 31.10
C ALA A 139 -9.30 -11.61 30.87
N GLY A 140 -10.02 -11.48 29.76
CA GLY A 140 -11.10 -12.40 29.36
C GLY A 140 -10.68 -13.39 28.28
N GLU A 141 -11.57 -14.33 27.97
CA GLU A 141 -11.38 -15.24 26.82
C GLU A 141 -11.59 -14.49 25.50
N LEU A 142 -10.58 -14.57 24.63
CA LEU A 142 -10.59 -13.96 23.30
C LEU A 142 -10.51 -15.03 22.21
N PRO A 143 -11.25 -14.88 21.09
CA PRO A 143 -10.99 -15.64 19.87
C PRO A 143 -9.50 -15.54 19.45
N PRO A 144 -8.91 -16.59 18.85
CA PRO A 144 -7.47 -16.61 18.52
C PRO A 144 -7.00 -15.41 17.68
N ASP A 145 -7.76 -15.03 16.65
CA ASP A 145 -7.48 -13.88 15.78
C ASP A 145 -7.44 -12.55 16.56
N LEU A 146 -8.38 -12.37 17.49
CA LEU A 146 -8.45 -11.18 18.33
C LEU A 146 -7.37 -11.18 19.43
N ARG A 147 -7.04 -12.36 19.95
CA ARG A 147 -5.96 -12.54 20.94
C ARG A 147 -4.61 -12.20 20.31
N PHE A 148 -4.33 -12.72 19.12
CA PHE A 148 -3.18 -12.34 18.31
C PHE A 148 -3.11 -10.83 18.15
N SER A 149 -4.18 -10.23 17.60
CA SER A 149 -4.22 -8.80 17.26
C SER A 149 -4.00 -7.91 18.48
N THR A 150 -4.57 -8.30 19.64
CA THR A 150 -4.42 -7.57 20.90
C THR A 150 -2.98 -7.67 21.43
N GLN A 151 -2.37 -8.86 21.45
CA GLN A 151 -0.99 -9.03 21.91
C GLN A 151 0.02 -8.38 20.96
N ALA A 152 -0.21 -8.41 19.65
CA ALA A 152 0.59 -7.72 18.65
C ALA A 152 0.52 -6.19 18.83
N LEU A 153 -0.66 -5.63 19.12
CA LEU A 153 -0.81 -4.20 19.40
C LEU A 153 -0.15 -3.80 20.73
N LEU A 154 -0.24 -4.62 21.77
CA LEU A 154 0.47 -4.40 23.04
C LEU A 154 2.00 -4.46 22.86
N THR A 155 2.48 -5.33 21.97
CA THR A 155 3.88 -5.39 21.55
C THR A 155 4.30 -4.08 20.88
N GLU A 156 3.51 -3.62 19.91
CA GLU A 156 3.75 -2.36 19.20
C GLU A 156 3.84 -1.16 20.15
N ILE A 157 2.89 -1.05 21.09
CA ILE A 157 2.90 0.02 22.10
C ILE A 157 4.17 -0.05 22.95
N SER A 158 4.57 -1.25 23.37
CA SER A 158 5.77 -1.45 24.19
C SER A 158 7.05 -1.05 23.43
N LEU A 159 7.15 -1.39 22.14
CA LEU A 159 8.28 -0.97 21.28
C LEU A 159 8.31 0.55 21.11
N LYS A 160 7.15 1.20 20.88
CA LYS A 160 7.07 2.67 20.80
C LYS A 160 7.51 3.38 22.08
N GLN A 161 7.39 2.69 23.22
CA GLN A 161 7.85 3.19 24.52
C GLN A 161 9.29 2.77 24.87
N GLY A 162 10.00 2.05 23.97
CA GLY A 162 11.34 1.54 24.21
C GLY A 162 11.42 0.41 25.24
N ARG A 163 10.29 -0.24 25.57
CA ARG A 163 10.20 -1.29 26.59
C ARG A 163 10.36 -2.67 25.97
N VAL A 164 11.56 -2.97 25.49
CA VAL A 164 11.87 -4.20 24.75
C VAL A 164 11.51 -5.47 25.52
N PRO A 165 11.80 -5.63 26.83
CA PRO A 165 11.44 -6.85 27.54
C PRO A 165 9.92 -7.10 27.62
N GLN A 166 9.13 -6.03 27.76
CA GLN A 166 7.68 -6.10 27.76
C GLN A 166 7.15 -6.44 26.36
N ALA A 167 7.73 -5.83 25.33
CA ALA A 167 7.42 -6.15 23.94
C ALA A 167 7.69 -7.63 23.64
N PHE A 168 8.82 -8.19 24.08
CA PHE A 168 9.15 -9.61 23.86
C PHE A 168 8.15 -10.55 24.54
N ALA A 169 7.78 -10.25 25.79
CA ALA A 169 6.79 -11.04 26.52
C ALA A 169 5.44 -11.07 25.81
N ARG A 170 4.99 -9.93 25.26
CA ARG A 170 3.74 -9.81 24.49
C ARG A 170 3.83 -10.48 23.12
N LEU A 171 4.95 -10.32 22.41
CA LEU A 171 5.18 -10.94 21.10
C LEU A 171 5.17 -12.47 21.20
N ARG A 172 5.74 -13.04 22.27
CA ARG A 172 5.68 -14.48 22.54
C ARG A 172 4.25 -14.99 22.72
N LEU A 173 3.37 -14.20 23.33
CA LEU A 173 1.96 -14.56 23.44
C LEU A 173 1.27 -14.46 22.07
N ALA A 174 1.55 -13.42 21.29
CA ALA A 174 1.04 -13.31 19.92
C ALA A 174 1.46 -14.50 19.04
N ALA A 175 2.69 -15.00 19.22
CA ALA A 175 3.21 -16.14 18.46
C ALA A 175 2.37 -17.42 18.59
N GLN A 176 1.65 -17.60 19.70
CA GLN A 176 0.82 -18.78 19.96
C GLN A 176 -0.40 -18.84 19.03
N ASP A 177 -0.92 -17.67 18.62
CA ASP A 177 -2.11 -17.54 17.78
C ASP A 177 -1.76 -17.08 16.35
N LEU A 178 -0.48 -17.16 15.95
CA LEU A 178 0.01 -16.68 14.65
C LEU A 178 -0.70 -17.32 13.46
N SER A 179 -1.16 -18.57 13.59
CA SER A 179 -1.91 -19.28 12.53
C SER A 179 -3.23 -18.61 12.16
N SER A 180 -3.82 -17.86 13.09
CA SER A 180 -5.04 -17.06 12.89
C SER A 180 -4.76 -15.56 12.79
N GLY A 181 -3.49 -15.17 12.76
CA GLY A 181 -3.01 -13.81 12.82
C GLY A 181 -2.42 -13.29 11.50
N ASP A 182 -1.93 -12.05 11.57
CA ASP A 182 -1.20 -11.40 10.48
C ASP A 182 0.30 -11.71 10.59
N LYS A 183 0.77 -12.62 9.74
CA LYS A 183 2.18 -13.05 9.73
C LYS A 183 3.14 -11.92 9.37
N GLU A 184 2.76 -11.05 8.44
CA GLU A 184 3.62 -9.94 8.02
C GLU A 184 3.81 -8.95 9.16
N TRP A 185 2.72 -8.60 9.86
CA TRP A 185 2.80 -7.72 11.03
C TRP A 185 3.62 -8.35 12.16
N PHE A 186 3.48 -9.66 12.40
CA PHE A 186 4.30 -10.37 13.38
C PHE A 186 5.80 -10.32 13.04
N ASP A 187 6.16 -10.59 11.79
CA ASP A 187 7.56 -10.60 11.34
C ASP A 187 8.18 -9.19 11.40
N ASP A 188 7.42 -8.13 11.09
CA ASP A 188 7.83 -6.73 11.29
C ASP A 188 8.07 -6.40 12.78
N LEU A 189 7.15 -6.77 13.68
CA LEU A 189 7.31 -6.58 15.12
C LEU A 189 8.55 -7.30 15.65
N LYS A 190 8.75 -8.56 15.25
CA LYS A 190 9.92 -9.38 15.59
C LYS A 190 11.22 -8.69 15.15
N THR A 191 11.25 -8.15 13.93
CA THR A 191 12.42 -7.47 13.36
C THR A 191 12.75 -6.19 14.14
N ARG A 192 11.76 -5.31 14.34
CA ARG A 192 11.96 -4.06 15.09
C ARG A 192 12.35 -4.30 16.55
N LEU A 193 11.86 -5.36 17.16
CA LEU A 193 12.24 -5.76 18.52
C LEU A 193 13.74 -6.05 18.62
N VAL A 194 14.28 -6.91 17.74
CA VAL A 194 15.71 -7.28 17.79
C VAL A 194 16.65 -6.16 17.35
N GLU A 195 16.14 -5.22 16.54
CA GLU A 195 16.88 -4.03 16.15
C GLU A 195 17.00 -3.00 17.28
N GLN A 196 15.93 -2.83 18.08
CA GLN A 196 15.91 -1.89 19.21
C GLN A 196 16.57 -2.43 20.48
N ALA A 197 16.63 -3.76 20.63
CA ALA A 197 17.20 -4.40 21.82
C ALA A 197 18.71 -4.15 21.97
N THR A 198 19.13 -3.84 23.19
CA THR A 198 20.56 -3.83 23.55
C THR A 198 21.13 -5.24 23.67
N PRO A 199 22.46 -5.45 23.52
CA PRO A 199 23.07 -6.77 23.71
C PRO A 199 22.73 -7.40 25.06
N GLN A 200 22.72 -6.61 26.14
CA GLN A 200 22.39 -7.11 27.48
C GLN A 200 20.92 -7.55 27.58
N GLU A 201 19.99 -6.80 26.99
CA GLU A 201 18.58 -7.20 26.96
C GLU A 201 18.39 -8.48 26.16
N LEU A 202 19.07 -8.62 25.02
CA LEU A 202 19.02 -9.85 24.21
C LEU A 202 19.51 -11.06 25.01
N GLU A 203 20.63 -10.95 25.72
CA GLU A 203 21.16 -12.04 26.56
C GLU A 203 20.20 -12.38 27.72
N ASN A 204 19.69 -11.36 28.41
CA ASN A 204 18.73 -11.54 29.51
C ASN A 204 17.45 -12.24 29.02
N LEU A 205 16.90 -11.82 27.89
CA LEU A 205 15.71 -12.43 27.30
C LEU A 205 15.98 -13.85 26.81
N ALA A 206 17.13 -14.09 26.17
CA ALA A 206 17.50 -15.42 25.68
C ALA A 206 17.73 -16.43 26.80
N THR A 207 18.10 -15.93 27.99
CA THR A 207 18.25 -16.70 29.23
C THR A 207 16.89 -16.96 29.88
N LEU A 208 16.09 -15.91 30.04
CA LEU A 208 14.79 -16.00 30.72
C LEU A 208 13.78 -16.87 29.96
N TYR A 209 13.76 -16.78 28.63
CA TYR A 209 12.82 -17.49 27.77
C TYR A 209 13.50 -18.60 26.99
N ARG A 210 14.11 -19.55 27.71
CA ARG A 210 15.02 -20.55 27.11
C ARG A 210 14.39 -21.34 25.95
N ASP A 211 13.15 -21.78 26.10
CA ASP A 211 12.55 -22.72 25.15
C ASP A 211 11.61 -22.03 24.14
N SER A 212 11.53 -20.69 24.18
CA SER A 212 10.73 -19.92 23.24
C SER A 212 11.34 -19.97 21.83
N PRO A 213 10.59 -20.29 20.78
CA PRO A 213 11.08 -20.23 19.39
C PRO A 213 11.63 -18.84 19.02
N LEU A 214 11.06 -17.77 19.59
CA LEU A 214 11.56 -16.40 19.40
C LEU A 214 12.95 -16.18 19.98
N THR A 215 13.47 -17.07 20.81
CA THR A 215 14.83 -16.96 21.33
C THR A 215 15.88 -17.29 20.27
N ALA A 216 15.53 -18.07 19.25
CA ALA A 216 16.42 -18.33 18.12
C ALA A 216 16.86 -17.01 17.43
N VAL A 217 15.92 -16.07 17.23
CA VAL A 217 16.23 -14.77 16.61
C VAL A 217 17.11 -13.89 17.51
N LEU A 218 16.98 -13.99 18.84
CA LEU A 218 17.84 -13.27 19.78
C LEU A 218 19.28 -13.79 19.71
N LEU A 219 19.47 -15.10 19.71
CA LEU A 219 20.78 -15.74 19.64
C LEU A 219 21.49 -15.44 18.31
N LEU A 220 20.77 -15.48 17.19
CA LEU A 220 21.31 -15.07 15.91
C LEU A 220 21.70 -13.59 15.90
N ARG A 221 20.90 -12.71 16.50
CA ARG A 221 21.23 -11.29 16.62
C ARG A 221 22.49 -11.07 17.46
N LEU A 222 22.61 -11.73 18.60
CA LEU A 222 23.80 -11.68 19.46
C LEU A 222 25.07 -12.10 18.71
N ALA A 223 25.02 -13.22 17.97
CA ALA A 223 26.16 -13.66 17.17
C ALA A 223 26.54 -12.67 16.07
N ASN A 224 25.57 -12.08 15.38
CA ASN A 224 25.84 -11.05 14.38
C ASN A 224 26.50 -9.81 14.98
N LEU A 225 26.10 -9.41 16.19
CA LEU A 225 26.72 -8.29 16.91
C LEU A 225 28.16 -8.64 17.34
N ALA A 226 28.38 -9.84 17.88
CA ALA A 226 29.70 -10.34 18.24
C ALA A 226 30.64 -10.43 17.02
N GLN A 227 30.14 -10.91 15.88
CA GLN A 227 30.91 -10.97 14.62
C GLN A 227 31.34 -9.58 14.16
N LYS A 228 30.43 -8.59 14.21
CA LYS A 228 30.76 -7.20 13.88
C LYS A 228 31.80 -6.60 14.83
N ALA A 229 31.79 -7.01 16.10
CA ALA A 229 32.77 -6.60 17.09
C ALA A 229 34.11 -7.36 16.98
N GLY A 230 34.21 -8.37 16.10
CA GLY A 230 35.39 -9.23 15.99
C GLY A 230 35.57 -10.20 17.16
N ASN A 231 34.53 -10.42 17.98
CA ASN A 231 34.58 -11.30 19.14
C ASN A 231 34.22 -12.74 18.75
N ALA A 232 35.23 -13.49 18.28
CA ALA A 232 35.05 -14.87 17.83
C ALA A 232 34.56 -15.82 18.93
N GLU A 233 34.95 -15.59 20.18
CA GLU A 233 34.51 -16.42 21.32
C GLU A 233 33.01 -16.29 21.55
N GLU A 234 32.47 -15.08 21.53
CA GLU A 234 31.03 -14.86 21.65
C GLU A 234 30.25 -15.39 20.46
N VAL A 235 30.77 -15.28 19.24
CA VAL A 235 30.15 -15.88 18.05
C VAL A 235 29.98 -17.39 18.26
N GLN A 236 31.02 -18.08 18.71
CA GLN A 236 30.96 -19.52 18.98
C GLN A 236 30.02 -19.87 20.15
N LYS A 237 30.02 -19.07 21.23
CA LYS A 237 29.08 -19.22 22.36
C LYS A 237 27.63 -19.18 21.86
N TRP A 238 27.27 -18.17 21.06
CA TRP A 238 25.90 -18.00 20.60
C TRP A 238 25.51 -18.99 19.52
N ALA A 239 26.44 -19.34 18.62
CA ALA A 239 26.20 -20.35 17.60
C ALA A 239 25.97 -21.75 18.18
N SER A 240 26.81 -22.18 19.13
CA SER A 240 26.64 -23.47 19.82
C SER A 240 25.31 -23.51 20.58
N THR A 241 24.98 -22.44 21.31
CA THR A 241 23.70 -22.32 22.03
C THR A 241 22.49 -22.41 21.09
N LEU A 242 22.55 -21.74 19.93
CA LEU A 242 21.47 -21.77 18.94
C LEU A 242 21.31 -23.15 18.32
N LYS A 243 22.41 -23.81 17.94
CA LYS A 243 22.40 -25.15 17.36
C LYS A 243 21.90 -26.20 18.33
N GLU A 244 22.27 -26.10 19.62
CA GLU A 244 21.81 -27.00 20.66
C GLU A 244 20.30 -26.88 20.89
N ARG A 245 19.78 -25.65 20.95
CA ARG A 245 18.40 -25.38 21.37
C ARG A 245 17.40 -25.36 20.22
N PHE A 246 17.82 -24.95 19.03
CA PHE A 246 16.95 -24.72 17.88
C PHE A 246 17.60 -25.20 16.57
N PRO A 247 18.04 -26.47 16.47
CA PRO A 247 18.81 -26.98 15.33
C PRO A 247 18.10 -26.82 13.98
N GLU A 248 16.78 -26.97 13.95
CA GLU A 248 15.95 -26.91 12.73
C GLU A 248 15.39 -25.51 12.44
N SER A 249 15.82 -24.48 13.18
CA SER A 249 15.31 -23.12 13.00
C SER A 249 15.89 -22.43 11.75
N PRO A 250 15.14 -21.53 11.08
CA PRO A 250 15.69 -20.67 10.03
C PRO A 250 16.92 -19.88 10.50
N GLU A 251 16.95 -19.52 11.78
CA GLU A 251 18.05 -18.82 12.41
C GLU A 251 19.31 -19.68 12.55
N ALA A 252 19.18 -20.99 12.84
CA ALA A 252 20.31 -21.91 12.85
C ALA A 252 20.93 -22.04 11.45
N ALA A 253 20.12 -22.16 10.39
CA ALA A 253 20.61 -22.12 9.01
C ALA A 253 21.26 -20.76 8.67
N GLY A 254 20.76 -19.66 9.25
CA GLY A 254 21.37 -18.34 9.16
C GLY A 254 22.75 -18.27 9.83
N MET A 255 22.88 -18.90 11.00
CA MET A 255 24.13 -18.99 11.75
C MET A 255 25.18 -19.82 11.01
N GLU A 256 24.81 -20.94 10.39
CA GLU A 256 25.75 -21.75 9.61
C GLU A 256 26.33 -20.98 8.43
N ARG A 257 25.50 -20.16 7.76
CA ARG A 257 25.96 -19.23 6.72
C ARG A 257 26.92 -18.16 7.27
N LEU A 258 26.61 -17.61 8.46
CA LEU A 258 27.48 -16.66 9.14
C LEU A 258 28.86 -17.29 9.45
N LEU A 259 28.88 -18.50 10.03
CA LEU A 259 30.10 -19.19 10.45
C LEU A 259 30.96 -19.68 9.29
N SER A 260 30.34 -20.17 8.22
CA SER A 260 31.05 -20.67 7.04
C SER A 260 31.71 -19.54 6.23
N GLY A 261 31.34 -18.28 6.50
CA GLY A 261 31.70 -17.16 5.64
C GLY A 261 31.15 -17.34 4.21
N GLN A 262 30.14 -18.19 4.04
CA GLN A 262 29.56 -18.48 2.74
C GLN A 262 28.96 -17.20 2.19
N LYS A 263 29.61 -16.69 1.14
CA LYS A 263 29.11 -15.53 0.43
C LYS A 263 27.84 -15.90 -0.31
N VAL A 264 26.87 -15.00 -0.27
CA VAL A 264 25.55 -15.16 -0.90
C VAL A 264 25.59 -14.42 -2.22
N LEU A 265 25.19 -15.07 -3.32
CA LEU A 265 25.18 -14.43 -4.63
C LEU A 265 23.81 -13.81 -4.91
N ALA A 266 23.78 -12.55 -5.36
CA ALA A 266 22.62 -11.96 -5.99
C ALA A 266 22.89 -11.72 -7.48
N GLY A 267 22.00 -12.23 -8.32
CA GLY A 267 21.98 -11.87 -9.74
C GLY A 267 21.49 -10.43 -9.90
N CYS A 268 22.10 -9.64 -10.77
CA CYS A 268 21.77 -8.23 -10.95
C CYS A 268 21.53 -7.94 -12.43
N LEU A 269 20.28 -7.72 -12.82
CA LEU A 269 19.90 -7.41 -14.20
C LEU A 269 19.89 -5.89 -14.40
N MET A 270 20.88 -5.36 -15.11
CA MET A 270 21.06 -3.92 -15.28
C MET A 270 21.18 -3.57 -16.76
N PRO A 271 20.57 -2.47 -17.24
CA PRO A 271 20.85 -1.96 -18.57
C PRO A 271 22.24 -1.31 -18.55
N LEU A 272 23.29 -2.07 -18.87
CA LEU A 272 24.66 -1.58 -18.91
C LEU A 272 25.04 -1.06 -20.31
N THR A 273 24.26 -1.45 -21.33
CA THR A 273 24.31 -0.94 -22.71
C THR A 273 22.98 -0.32 -23.15
N GLY A 274 22.99 0.38 -24.30
CA GLY A 274 21.82 1.04 -24.87
C GLY A 274 21.39 2.33 -24.18
N ASP A 275 20.16 2.78 -24.48
CA ASP A 275 19.62 4.10 -24.11
C ASP A 275 19.55 4.34 -22.60
N PHE A 276 19.40 3.28 -21.80
CA PHE A 276 19.30 3.36 -20.34
C PHE A 276 20.63 3.11 -19.62
N SER A 277 21.76 3.06 -20.35
CA SER A 277 23.06 2.67 -19.78
C SER A 277 23.59 3.61 -18.70
N ASN A 278 23.28 4.92 -18.79
CA ASN A 278 23.63 5.89 -17.75
C ASN A 278 22.99 5.53 -16.40
N PHE A 279 21.70 5.21 -16.40
CA PHE A 279 20.98 4.81 -15.19
C PHE A 279 21.50 3.47 -14.65
N GLY A 280 21.71 2.47 -15.51
CA GLY A 280 22.20 1.16 -15.09
C GLY A 280 23.59 1.23 -14.44
N ARG A 281 24.49 2.10 -14.95
CA ARG A 281 25.81 2.32 -14.32
C ARG A 281 25.70 2.96 -12.93
N HIS A 282 24.85 3.96 -12.75
CA HIS A 282 24.64 4.58 -11.43
C HIS A 282 24.04 3.59 -10.42
N VAL A 283 23.02 2.82 -10.83
CA VAL A 283 22.42 1.80 -9.95
C VAL A 283 23.45 0.71 -9.61
N LYS A 284 24.20 0.21 -10.59
CA LYS A 284 25.30 -0.74 -10.36
C LYS A 284 26.29 -0.23 -9.32
N GLN A 285 26.75 1.02 -9.45
CA GLN A 285 27.69 1.62 -8.50
C GLN A 285 27.10 1.71 -7.08
N GLY A 286 25.81 2.06 -6.96
CA GLY A 286 25.10 2.09 -5.67
C GLY A 286 25.01 0.70 -5.03
N MET A 287 24.71 -0.33 -5.82
CA MET A 287 24.66 -1.73 -5.35
C MET A 287 26.04 -2.21 -4.88
N GLU A 288 27.10 -1.92 -5.64
CA GLU A 288 28.47 -2.26 -5.28
C GLU A 288 28.91 -1.57 -3.99
N LEU A 289 28.53 -0.31 -3.79
CA LEU A 289 28.80 0.42 -2.55
C LEU A 289 28.09 -0.23 -1.35
N ALA A 290 26.80 -0.58 -1.51
CA ALA A 290 26.00 -1.21 -0.46
C ALA A 290 26.50 -2.62 -0.08
N ALA A 291 27.07 -3.37 -1.03
CA ALA A 291 27.59 -4.70 -0.78
C ALA A 291 28.92 -4.72 0.01
N ARG A 292 29.66 -3.60 0.07
CA ARG A 292 30.96 -3.54 0.77
C ARG A 292 30.81 -3.88 2.25
N GLY A 293 31.65 -4.79 2.75
CA GLY A 293 31.61 -5.23 4.15
C GLY A 293 30.45 -6.17 4.49
N THR A 294 29.71 -6.65 3.49
CA THR A 294 28.64 -7.64 3.66
C THR A 294 29.07 -8.97 3.02
N PRO A 295 28.42 -10.11 3.36
CA PRO A 295 28.66 -11.39 2.70
C PRO A 295 28.03 -11.47 1.29
N LEU A 296 27.43 -10.39 0.77
CA LEU A 296 26.74 -10.38 -0.52
C LEU A 296 27.75 -10.20 -1.68
N GLU A 297 27.73 -11.13 -2.62
CA GLU A 297 28.36 -11.00 -3.94
C GLU A 297 27.32 -10.64 -4.99
N LEU A 298 27.70 -9.80 -5.95
CA LEU A 298 26.82 -9.34 -7.01
C LEU A 298 27.29 -9.88 -8.37
N SER A 299 26.40 -10.56 -9.10
CA SER A 299 26.64 -11.01 -10.47
C SER A 299 25.83 -10.15 -11.44
N PHE A 300 26.49 -9.18 -12.08
CA PHE A 300 25.83 -8.30 -13.04
C PHE A 300 25.67 -8.97 -14.41
N ARG A 301 24.45 -8.91 -14.94
CA ARG A 301 24.10 -9.28 -16.32
C ARG A 301 23.56 -8.05 -17.04
N ASP A 302 24.08 -7.80 -18.23
CA ASP A 302 23.56 -6.74 -19.07
C ASP A 302 22.20 -7.15 -19.64
N THR A 303 21.19 -6.35 -19.36
CA THR A 303 19.84 -6.49 -19.89
C THR A 303 19.42 -5.16 -20.49
N PRO A 304 19.66 -4.93 -21.81
CA PRO A 304 18.95 -3.87 -22.50
C PRO A 304 17.44 -4.08 -22.33
N ASN A 305 16.62 -3.05 -22.51
CA ASN A 305 15.17 -3.09 -22.26
C ASN A 305 14.41 -4.01 -23.23
N ASN A 306 14.66 -5.32 -23.14
CA ASN A 306 14.24 -6.39 -24.02
C ASN A 306 13.76 -7.57 -23.16
N GLN A 307 12.55 -8.05 -23.47
CA GLN A 307 11.86 -9.05 -22.68
C GLN A 307 12.53 -10.42 -22.72
N GLU A 308 12.92 -10.88 -23.92
CA GLU A 308 13.49 -12.22 -24.14
C GLU A 308 14.88 -12.35 -23.53
N ALA A 309 15.73 -11.33 -23.72
CA ALA A 309 17.06 -11.27 -23.16
C ALA A 309 17.02 -11.31 -21.62
N ALA A 310 16.13 -10.52 -21.01
CA ALA A 310 15.96 -10.53 -19.55
C ALA A 310 15.49 -11.89 -19.04
N ALA A 311 14.50 -12.52 -19.69
CA ALA A 311 14.01 -13.84 -19.33
C ALA A 311 15.10 -14.92 -19.44
N GLN A 312 15.97 -14.84 -20.44
CA GLN A 312 17.12 -15.75 -20.58
C GLN A 312 18.11 -15.58 -19.42
N GLN A 313 18.49 -14.33 -19.10
CA GLN A 313 19.42 -14.06 -18.00
C GLN A 313 18.88 -14.53 -16.65
N VAL A 314 17.57 -14.42 -16.41
CA VAL A 314 16.92 -14.99 -15.22
C VAL A 314 17.08 -16.51 -15.17
N ARG A 315 16.76 -17.22 -16.26
CA ARG A 315 16.89 -18.69 -16.30
C ARG A 315 18.32 -19.17 -16.11
N GLU A 316 19.30 -18.43 -16.60
CA GLU A 316 20.72 -18.73 -16.40
C GLU A 316 21.14 -18.53 -14.95
N LEU A 317 20.75 -17.41 -14.33
CA LEU A 317 21.04 -17.13 -12.92
C LEU A 317 20.36 -18.12 -11.98
N ALA A 318 19.11 -18.49 -12.25
CA ALA A 318 18.33 -19.43 -11.43
C ALA A 318 18.90 -20.86 -11.39
N ARG A 319 19.80 -21.22 -12.32
CA ARG A 319 20.47 -22.52 -12.32
C ARG A 319 21.69 -22.57 -11.39
N ASP A 320 22.22 -21.42 -10.96
CA ASP A 320 23.34 -21.38 -10.01
C ASP A 320 22.78 -21.47 -8.57
N PRO A 321 23.05 -22.56 -7.84
CA PRO A 321 22.49 -22.77 -6.49
C PRO A 321 22.99 -21.75 -5.46
N ARG A 322 23.97 -20.91 -5.79
CA ARG A 322 24.45 -19.81 -4.94
C ARG A 322 23.58 -18.55 -5.05
N VAL A 323 22.80 -18.41 -6.13
CA VAL A 323 21.93 -17.26 -6.37
C VAL A 323 20.73 -17.33 -5.44
N LEU A 324 20.69 -16.42 -4.47
CA LEU A 324 19.58 -16.31 -3.51
C LEU A 324 18.39 -15.54 -4.11
N ALA A 325 18.68 -14.51 -4.89
CA ALA A 325 17.69 -13.62 -5.47
C ALA A 325 18.27 -12.89 -6.69
N ILE A 326 17.37 -12.34 -7.49
CA ILE A 326 17.68 -11.51 -8.65
C ILE A 326 17.18 -10.09 -8.37
N LEU A 327 18.04 -9.10 -8.59
CA LEU A 327 17.79 -7.68 -8.40
C LEU A 327 17.73 -6.98 -9.76
N GLY A 328 16.73 -6.12 -9.94
CA GLY A 328 16.40 -5.55 -11.25
C GLY A 328 15.39 -6.42 -12.02
N PRO A 329 15.07 -6.08 -13.28
CA PRO A 329 15.66 -5.00 -14.06
C PRO A 329 14.98 -3.65 -13.83
N LEU A 330 15.50 -2.61 -14.50
CA LEU A 330 14.96 -1.23 -14.48
C LEU A 330 13.93 -1.01 -15.59
N GLY A 331 14.23 -1.47 -16.81
CA GLY A 331 13.41 -1.25 -17.99
C GLY A 331 12.10 -2.04 -17.96
N SER A 332 10.99 -1.41 -18.37
CA SER A 332 9.65 -2.00 -18.33
C SER A 332 9.50 -3.31 -19.11
N ALA A 333 10.09 -3.42 -20.31
CA ALA A 333 9.98 -4.61 -21.14
C ALA A 333 10.84 -5.75 -20.58
N ALA A 334 12.06 -5.43 -20.15
CA ALA A 334 12.93 -6.37 -19.45
C ALA A 334 12.25 -6.90 -18.18
N ALA A 335 11.57 -6.03 -17.41
CA ALA A 335 10.93 -6.42 -16.16
C ALA A 335 9.75 -7.37 -16.37
N GLN A 336 8.96 -7.21 -17.43
CA GLN A 336 7.91 -8.18 -17.77
C GLN A 336 8.48 -9.57 -18.05
N GLY A 337 9.57 -9.65 -18.82
CA GLY A 337 10.20 -10.92 -19.16
C GLY A 337 10.88 -11.59 -17.96
N ALA A 338 11.59 -10.78 -17.17
CA ALA A 338 12.24 -11.25 -15.95
C ALA A 338 11.23 -11.77 -14.92
N ALA A 339 10.11 -11.07 -14.72
CA ALA A 339 9.08 -11.45 -13.76
C ALA A 339 8.49 -12.83 -14.05
N GLN A 340 8.08 -13.08 -15.30
CA GLN A 340 7.54 -14.39 -15.66
C GLN A 340 8.59 -15.50 -15.49
N ALA A 341 9.82 -15.27 -15.98
CA ALA A 341 10.88 -16.26 -15.88
C ALA A 341 11.30 -16.56 -14.43
N ALA A 342 11.27 -15.55 -13.55
CA ALA A 342 11.63 -15.70 -12.15
C ALA A 342 10.56 -16.48 -11.39
N GLN A 343 9.28 -16.20 -11.67
CA GLN A 343 8.17 -16.97 -11.15
C GLN A 343 8.24 -18.43 -11.57
N ASP A 344 8.46 -18.70 -12.86
CA ASP A 344 8.56 -20.07 -13.39
C ASP A 344 9.73 -20.84 -12.76
N ALA A 345 10.84 -20.15 -12.51
CA ALA A 345 12.03 -20.71 -11.87
C ALA A 345 11.98 -20.70 -10.33
N GLN A 346 10.89 -20.23 -9.72
CA GLN A 346 10.74 -20.07 -8.27
C GLN A 346 11.93 -19.34 -7.61
N THR A 347 12.48 -18.35 -8.31
CA THR A 347 13.64 -17.57 -7.87
C THR A 347 13.17 -16.17 -7.50
N PRO A 348 13.40 -15.68 -6.27
CA PRO A 348 12.97 -14.35 -5.88
C PRO A 348 13.53 -13.26 -6.80
N LEU A 349 12.64 -12.43 -7.35
CA LEU A 349 12.98 -11.26 -8.16
C LEU A 349 12.53 -9.98 -7.45
N ILE A 350 13.43 -9.02 -7.29
CA ILE A 350 13.12 -7.68 -6.84
C ILE A 350 13.29 -6.73 -8.03
N ALA A 351 12.19 -6.49 -8.74
CA ALA A 351 12.19 -5.58 -9.88
C ALA A 351 12.41 -4.13 -9.42
N LEU A 352 13.31 -3.42 -10.10
CA LEU A 352 13.62 -2.00 -9.86
C LEU A 352 12.96 -1.11 -10.93
N SER A 353 11.88 -1.61 -11.53
CA SER A 353 11.17 -0.96 -12.63
C SER A 353 9.92 -0.25 -12.13
N GLN A 354 9.54 0.84 -12.79
CA GLN A 354 8.28 1.54 -12.56
C GLN A 354 7.05 0.85 -13.17
N LYS A 355 7.24 -0.26 -13.90
CA LYS A 355 6.17 -0.92 -14.62
C LYS A 355 5.11 -1.47 -13.65
N GLU A 356 3.88 -0.99 -13.81
CA GLU A 356 2.76 -1.42 -12.98
C GLU A 356 2.39 -2.89 -13.24
N GLY A 357 1.92 -3.56 -12.18
CA GLY A 357 1.36 -4.91 -12.25
C GLY A 357 2.40 -6.03 -12.35
N ILE A 358 3.70 -5.74 -12.25
CA ILE A 358 4.76 -6.76 -12.29
C ILE A 358 4.54 -7.85 -11.22
N THR A 359 4.15 -7.46 -10.00
CA THR A 359 3.92 -8.37 -8.88
C THR A 359 2.75 -9.34 -9.11
N ARG A 360 1.91 -9.12 -10.14
CA ARG A 360 0.86 -10.08 -10.53
C ARG A 360 1.40 -11.34 -11.20
N ALA A 361 2.68 -11.37 -11.57
CA ALA A 361 3.32 -12.57 -12.12
C ALA A 361 3.30 -13.72 -11.11
N GLY A 362 3.45 -13.44 -9.81
CA GLY A 362 3.28 -14.43 -8.74
C GLY A 362 4.15 -14.17 -7.51
N ASP A 363 4.13 -15.12 -6.58
CA ASP A 363 4.67 -15.00 -5.21
C ASP A 363 6.20 -14.79 -5.13
N PHE A 364 6.94 -15.08 -6.21
CA PHE A 364 8.40 -14.87 -6.26
C PHE A 364 8.77 -13.49 -6.83
N VAL A 365 7.79 -12.65 -7.17
CA VAL A 365 8.01 -11.38 -7.86
C VAL A 365 7.64 -10.20 -6.96
N PHE A 366 8.66 -9.47 -6.57
CA PHE A 366 8.60 -8.26 -5.75
C PHE A 366 8.97 -7.03 -6.60
N GLN A 367 8.56 -5.86 -6.13
CA GLN A 367 8.88 -4.59 -6.79
C GLN A 367 9.38 -3.59 -5.75
N ALA A 368 10.60 -3.09 -5.96
CA ALA A 368 11.23 -2.05 -5.15
C ALA A 368 11.40 -0.79 -6.00
N PHE A 369 10.27 -0.11 -6.26
CA PHE A 369 10.25 1.18 -6.95
C PHE A 369 9.19 2.10 -6.31
N LEU A 370 9.35 3.41 -6.47
CA LEU A 370 8.41 4.40 -5.94
C LEU A 370 7.07 4.32 -6.69
N THR A 371 6.01 3.98 -5.97
CA THR A 371 4.64 4.04 -6.51
C THR A 371 4.15 5.49 -6.63
N ALA A 372 3.23 5.76 -7.56
CA ALA A 372 2.61 7.08 -7.69
C ALA A 372 2.02 7.58 -6.36
N ARG A 373 1.35 6.69 -5.62
CA ARG A 373 0.81 6.97 -4.28
C ARG A 373 1.88 7.43 -3.30
N GLN A 374 3.01 6.74 -3.20
CA GLN A 374 4.10 7.10 -2.28
C GLN A 374 4.66 8.48 -2.61
N GLN A 375 4.89 8.78 -3.88
CA GLN A 375 5.41 10.09 -4.30
C GLN A 375 4.44 11.22 -3.98
N VAL A 376 3.17 11.06 -4.40
CA VAL A 376 2.10 12.03 -4.12
C VAL A 376 1.91 12.24 -2.62
N ARG A 377 1.86 11.16 -1.84
CA ARG A 377 1.69 11.24 -0.39
C ARG A 377 2.80 12.06 0.26
N ALA A 378 4.05 11.85 -0.17
CA ALA A 378 5.20 12.60 0.32
C ALA A 378 5.14 14.09 -0.08
N LEU A 379 4.77 14.39 -1.32
CA LEU A 379 4.59 15.77 -1.80
C LEU A 379 3.52 16.51 -0.98
N LEU A 380 2.35 15.89 -0.79
CA LEU A 380 1.25 16.48 -0.04
C LEU A 380 1.57 16.64 1.45
N HIS A 381 2.30 15.69 2.04
CA HIS A 381 2.75 15.82 3.42
C HIS A 381 3.71 17.01 3.58
N ARG A 382 4.64 17.19 2.62
CA ARG A 382 5.57 18.31 2.62
C ARG A 382 4.85 19.64 2.45
N THR A 383 3.93 19.76 1.49
CA THR A 383 3.19 21.00 1.22
C THR A 383 2.23 21.36 2.36
N SER A 384 1.60 20.36 2.98
CA SER A 384 0.78 20.57 4.19
C SER A 384 1.63 21.13 5.35
N GLY A 385 2.85 20.61 5.54
CA GLY A 385 3.81 21.16 6.51
C GLY A 385 4.30 22.58 6.20
N MET A 386 4.17 23.04 4.95
CA MET A 386 4.40 24.42 4.54
C MET A 386 3.15 25.31 4.70
N GLY A 387 2.01 24.74 5.09
CA GLY A 387 0.74 25.45 5.20
C GLY A 387 -0.05 25.57 3.90
N LEU A 388 0.41 24.96 2.80
CA LEU A 388 -0.27 24.97 1.50
C LEU A 388 -1.44 23.98 1.55
N LYS A 389 -2.67 24.47 1.44
CA LYS A 389 -3.88 23.64 1.61
C LYS A 389 -4.69 23.49 0.34
N ARG A 390 -4.47 24.34 -0.66
CA ARG A 390 -5.23 24.37 -1.91
C ARG A 390 -4.30 24.14 -3.09
N HIS A 391 -4.58 23.10 -3.86
CA HIS A 391 -3.75 22.66 -4.97
C HIS A 391 -4.56 22.64 -6.28
N ALA A 392 -3.88 22.79 -7.40
CA ALA A 392 -4.40 22.45 -8.73
C ALA A 392 -3.55 21.34 -9.35
N VAL A 393 -4.13 20.58 -10.27
CA VAL A 393 -3.44 19.52 -11.02
C VAL A 393 -3.52 19.82 -12.51
N LEU A 394 -2.37 19.86 -13.18
CA LEU A 394 -2.27 19.98 -14.63
C LEU A 394 -1.54 18.73 -15.15
N TYR A 395 -2.22 17.86 -15.89
CA TYR A 395 -1.70 16.52 -16.18
C TYR A 395 -1.81 16.13 -17.65
N PRO A 396 -0.85 15.35 -18.20
CA PRO A 396 -0.97 14.82 -19.54
C PRO A 396 -2.07 13.76 -19.54
N ASP A 397 -2.95 13.78 -20.54
CA ASP A 397 -4.01 12.79 -20.75
C ASP A 397 -3.45 11.48 -21.31
N SER A 398 -2.53 10.88 -20.55
CA SER A 398 -1.91 9.59 -20.77
C SER A 398 -2.19 8.67 -19.59
N ALA A 399 -1.92 7.37 -19.74
CA ALA A 399 -2.04 6.43 -18.64
C ALA A 399 -1.21 6.85 -17.41
N TYR A 400 -0.02 7.41 -17.63
CA TYR A 400 0.86 7.92 -16.57
C TYR A 400 0.27 9.13 -15.86
N GLY A 401 -0.12 10.18 -16.60
CA GLY A 401 -0.65 11.40 -16.01
C GLY A 401 -1.99 11.18 -15.30
N GLN A 402 -2.88 10.37 -15.89
CA GLN A 402 -4.14 9.99 -15.24
C GLN A 402 -3.93 9.18 -13.96
N ALA A 403 -2.92 8.29 -13.92
CA ALA A 403 -2.61 7.52 -12.71
C ALA A 403 -2.16 8.43 -11.57
N PHE A 404 -1.24 9.36 -11.84
CA PHE A 404 -0.79 10.33 -10.83
C PHE A 404 -1.89 11.30 -10.41
N MET A 405 -2.71 11.82 -11.34
CA MET A 405 -3.85 12.66 -11.01
C MET A 405 -4.81 11.96 -10.06
N ARG A 406 -5.23 10.71 -10.36
CA ARG A 406 -6.12 9.94 -9.48
C ARG A 406 -5.51 9.74 -8.09
N GLN A 407 -4.23 9.38 -8.02
CA GLN A 407 -3.54 9.22 -6.73
C GLN A 407 -3.42 10.55 -5.97
N PHE A 408 -3.22 11.67 -6.68
CA PHE A 408 -3.20 13.01 -6.09
C PHE A 408 -4.52 13.37 -5.42
N LEU A 409 -5.65 13.16 -6.10
CA LEU A 409 -6.97 13.39 -5.51
C LEU A 409 -7.25 12.47 -4.31
N GLU A 410 -6.89 11.20 -4.43
CA GLU A 410 -7.07 10.22 -3.35
C GLU A 410 -6.32 10.67 -2.09
N GLU A 411 -5.02 10.92 -2.20
CA GLU A 411 -4.15 11.30 -1.08
C GLU A 411 -4.44 12.71 -0.56
N ALA A 412 -4.79 13.68 -1.42
CA ALA A 412 -5.16 15.03 -1.00
C ALA A 412 -6.37 14.98 -0.06
N SER A 413 -7.39 14.21 -0.41
CA SER A 413 -8.56 14.02 0.44
C SER A 413 -8.23 13.28 1.75
N VAL A 414 -7.21 12.41 1.80
CA VAL A 414 -6.74 11.78 3.05
C VAL A 414 -6.02 12.78 3.95
N GLN A 415 -5.26 13.70 3.36
CA GLN A 415 -4.43 14.67 4.08
C GLN A 415 -5.12 16.01 4.36
N GLY A 416 -6.40 16.14 4.02
CA GLY A 416 -7.17 17.38 4.21
C GLY A 416 -6.73 18.52 3.29
N VAL A 417 -6.15 18.18 2.14
CA VAL A 417 -5.76 19.10 1.07
C VAL A 417 -6.91 19.20 0.07
N GLU A 418 -7.27 20.43 -0.28
CA GLU A 418 -8.31 20.74 -1.27
C GLU A 418 -7.69 20.80 -2.67
N VAL A 419 -8.30 20.10 -3.63
CA VAL A 419 -7.92 20.21 -5.05
C VAL A 419 -8.97 21.02 -5.78
N VAL A 420 -8.57 22.23 -6.19
CA VAL A 420 -9.47 23.27 -6.70
C VAL A 420 -9.73 23.12 -8.19
N GLU A 421 -8.75 22.62 -8.94
CA GLU A 421 -8.84 22.47 -10.40
C GLU A 421 -8.06 21.25 -10.91
N GLN A 422 -8.53 20.64 -11.99
CA GLN A 422 -7.93 19.48 -12.64
C GLN A 422 -7.98 19.63 -14.16
N THR A 423 -6.87 20.05 -14.74
CA THR A 423 -6.79 20.35 -16.17
C THR A 423 -5.99 19.29 -16.91
N PRO A 424 -6.59 18.52 -17.82
CA PRO A 424 -5.84 17.65 -18.73
C PRO A 424 -5.20 18.45 -19.88
N TYR A 425 -4.12 17.93 -20.44
CA TYR A 425 -3.58 18.37 -21.74
C TYR A 425 -3.15 17.18 -22.60
N SER A 426 -3.10 17.36 -23.93
CA SER A 426 -2.63 16.30 -24.83
C SER A 426 -1.15 15.98 -24.58
N PRO A 427 -0.73 14.71 -24.42
CA PRO A 427 0.68 14.35 -24.22
C PRO A 427 1.62 14.78 -25.35
N SER A 428 1.09 15.03 -26.55
CA SER A 428 1.85 15.51 -27.72
C SER A 428 1.82 17.02 -27.90
N THR A 429 1.20 17.76 -26.97
CA THR A 429 1.06 19.20 -27.11
C THR A 429 2.41 19.91 -27.02
N ARG A 430 2.56 20.96 -27.82
CA ARG A 430 3.62 21.97 -27.67
C ARG A 430 3.06 23.32 -27.24
N ASP A 431 1.73 23.43 -27.22
CA ASP A 431 1.00 24.62 -26.85
C ASP A 431 0.17 24.34 -25.60
N PHE A 432 0.59 24.93 -24.48
CA PHE A 432 -0.07 24.81 -23.19
C PHE A 432 -1.10 25.92 -22.96
N ALA A 433 -1.26 26.86 -23.89
CA ALA A 433 -2.16 28.01 -23.76
C ALA A 433 -3.60 27.62 -23.37
N PRO A 434 -4.23 26.58 -23.97
CA PRO A 434 -5.58 26.19 -23.58
C PRO A 434 -5.68 25.71 -22.13
N ALA A 435 -4.68 24.95 -21.68
CA ALA A 435 -4.65 24.40 -20.32
C ALA A 435 -4.35 25.49 -19.28
N LEU A 436 -3.45 26.41 -19.61
CA LEU A 436 -3.14 27.58 -18.78
C LEU A 436 -4.34 28.55 -18.68
N ALA A 437 -5.10 28.73 -19.76
CA ALA A 437 -6.33 29.53 -19.74
C ALA A 437 -7.38 28.93 -18.80
N ALA A 438 -7.53 27.59 -18.78
CA ALA A 438 -8.42 26.90 -17.84
C ALA A 438 -7.97 27.09 -16.38
N LEU A 439 -6.67 26.90 -16.09
CA LEU A 439 -6.11 27.17 -14.76
C LEU A 439 -6.32 28.62 -14.33
N LYS A 440 -6.12 29.58 -15.24
CA LYS A 440 -6.36 31.00 -14.98
C LYS A 440 -7.82 31.29 -14.61
N ALA A 441 -8.78 30.62 -15.24
CA ALA A 441 -10.20 30.80 -14.91
C ALA A 441 -10.53 30.34 -13.48
N ALA A 442 -9.84 29.30 -12.99
CA ALA A 442 -9.93 28.81 -11.61
C ALA A 442 -9.07 29.61 -10.63
N TYR A 443 -8.05 30.33 -11.11
CA TYR A 443 -7.13 31.12 -10.30
C TYR A 443 -7.69 32.53 -10.04
N ARG A 444 -8.45 32.69 -8.95
CA ARG A 444 -8.91 34.00 -8.47
C ARG A 444 -8.08 34.45 -7.27
N PRO A 445 -7.30 35.54 -7.39
CA PRO A 445 -6.63 36.15 -6.26
C PRO A 445 -7.62 37.08 -5.54
N GLU A 446 -8.59 36.55 -4.79
CA GLU A 446 -9.42 37.40 -3.93
C GLU A 446 -8.75 37.64 -2.58
N GLN A 447 -8.73 38.91 -2.15
CA GLN A 447 -8.29 39.40 -0.84
C GLN A 447 -6.97 38.80 -0.31
N GLY A 448 -5.94 38.73 -1.16
CA GLY A 448 -4.56 38.47 -0.74
C GLY A 448 -4.15 37.00 -0.63
N SER A 449 -4.98 36.03 -1.01
CA SER A 449 -4.56 34.63 -1.14
C SER A 449 -5.09 34.00 -2.43
N PRO A 450 -4.26 33.31 -3.22
CA PRO A 450 -4.69 32.71 -4.47
C PRO A 450 -5.69 31.58 -4.25
N SER A 451 -6.56 31.31 -5.23
CA SER A 451 -7.54 30.22 -5.16
C SER A 451 -6.89 28.86 -4.94
N PHE A 452 -5.67 28.66 -5.43
CA PHE A 452 -4.77 27.57 -5.08
C PHE A 452 -3.34 28.07 -4.99
N GLU A 453 -2.52 27.43 -4.16
CA GLU A 453 -1.18 27.88 -3.77
C GLU A 453 -0.09 26.99 -4.39
N ALA A 454 -0.47 25.84 -4.91
CA ALA A 454 0.45 24.88 -5.49
C ALA A 454 -0.13 24.24 -6.76
N LEU A 455 0.74 23.95 -7.72
CA LEU A 455 0.40 23.34 -9.00
C LEU A 455 1.19 22.04 -9.18
N PHE A 456 0.49 20.92 -9.24
CA PHE A 456 1.08 19.61 -9.50
C PHE A 456 1.04 19.26 -10.99
N ILE A 457 2.22 18.97 -11.55
CA ILE A 457 2.42 18.61 -12.96
C ILE A 457 3.14 17.27 -13.02
N PRO A 458 2.41 16.14 -13.18
CA PRO A 458 3.02 14.82 -13.27
C PRO A 458 3.53 14.53 -14.68
N ASP A 459 4.64 15.17 -15.06
CA ASP A 459 5.29 15.00 -16.36
C ASP A 459 6.80 15.15 -16.26
N ASP A 460 7.51 15.03 -17.39
CA ASP A 460 8.95 15.23 -17.47
C ASP A 460 9.39 16.68 -17.25
N ALA A 461 10.69 16.83 -17.02
CA ALA A 461 11.34 18.12 -16.79
C ALA A 461 11.08 19.16 -17.89
N ALA A 462 11.01 18.74 -19.16
CA ALA A 462 10.86 19.66 -20.29
C ALA A 462 9.43 20.22 -20.35
N ALA A 463 8.42 19.36 -20.15
CA ALA A 463 7.02 19.77 -20.08
C ALA A 463 6.79 20.73 -18.90
N VAL A 464 7.32 20.41 -17.71
CA VAL A 464 7.18 21.28 -16.53
C VAL A 464 7.86 22.63 -16.75
N ALA A 465 9.06 22.67 -17.34
CA ALA A 465 9.74 23.92 -17.66
C ALA A 465 8.96 24.77 -18.68
N ALA A 466 8.38 24.14 -19.71
CA ALA A 466 7.58 24.82 -20.72
C ALA A 466 6.29 25.44 -20.14
N VAL A 467 5.64 24.75 -19.19
CA VAL A 467 4.50 25.30 -18.44
C VAL A 467 4.97 26.44 -17.54
N ALA A 468 6.02 26.23 -16.74
CA ALA A 468 6.53 27.19 -15.78
C ALA A 468 6.89 28.53 -16.43
N GLY A 469 7.55 28.49 -17.60
CA GLY A 469 7.94 29.68 -18.36
C GLY A 469 6.77 30.55 -18.85
N GLN A 470 5.53 30.04 -18.86
CA GLN A 470 4.35 30.77 -19.32
C GLN A 470 3.41 31.20 -18.18
N LEU A 471 3.61 30.73 -16.94
CA LEU A 471 2.68 30.98 -15.83
C LEU A 471 2.45 32.47 -15.56
N GLU A 472 3.52 33.28 -15.61
CA GLU A 472 3.44 34.71 -15.35
C GLU A 472 2.59 35.47 -16.38
N GLU A 473 2.66 35.10 -17.66
CA GLU A 473 1.87 35.70 -18.75
C GLU A 473 0.37 35.46 -18.53
N TYR A 474 0.03 34.32 -17.94
CA TYR A 474 -1.35 33.98 -17.58
C TYR A 474 -1.77 34.57 -16.22
N GLY A 475 -0.88 35.26 -15.51
CA GLY A 475 -1.15 35.84 -14.19
C GLY A 475 -1.17 34.81 -13.06
N LEU A 476 -0.67 33.60 -13.30
CA LEU A 476 -0.55 32.50 -12.34
C LEU A 476 0.75 32.68 -11.54
N LYS A 477 0.74 33.60 -10.57
CA LYS A 477 1.93 33.98 -9.79
C LYS A 477 1.98 33.28 -8.43
N ASN A 478 3.15 33.21 -7.80
CA ASN A 478 3.31 32.70 -6.42
C ASN A 478 2.81 31.28 -6.20
N LEU A 479 2.94 30.40 -7.20
CA LEU A 479 2.58 28.99 -7.12
C LEU A 479 3.79 28.15 -6.74
N GLN A 480 3.64 27.27 -5.75
CA GLN A 480 4.60 26.20 -5.53
C GLN A 480 4.41 25.13 -6.61
N LEU A 481 5.42 24.95 -7.47
CA LEU A 481 5.41 23.86 -8.45
C LEU A 481 5.77 22.53 -7.77
N LEU A 482 5.03 21.50 -8.14
CA LEU A 482 5.21 20.13 -7.70
C LEU A 482 5.25 19.24 -8.94
N GLY A 483 6.11 18.22 -8.95
CA GLY A 483 6.12 17.21 -10.01
C GLY A 483 6.62 15.87 -9.49
N THR A 484 6.70 14.88 -10.38
CA THR A 484 7.15 13.53 -10.00
C THR A 484 8.68 13.47 -9.87
N ASN A 485 9.19 12.29 -9.58
CA ASN A 485 10.62 12.00 -9.64
C ASN A 485 11.25 12.28 -11.02
N LEU A 486 10.47 12.49 -12.09
CA LEU A 486 10.97 12.85 -13.43
C LEU A 486 11.46 14.31 -13.52
N LEU A 487 11.16 15.16 -12.54
CA LEU A 487 11.74 16.50 -12.46
C LEU A 487 13.24 16.50 -12.15
N GLN A 488 13.77 15.43 -11.57
CA GLN A 488 15.20 15.31 -11.32
C GLN A 488 15.95 14.96 -12.61
N ALA A 489 16.14 15.97 -13.47
CA ALA A 489 16.94 15.88 -14.68
C ALA A 489 18.32 16.55 -14.44
N PRO A 490 19.43 15.93 -14.86
CA PRO A 490 20.78 16.50 -14.69
C PRO A 490 21.00 17.87 -15.36
N ASP A 491 20.13 18.21 -16.33
CA ASP A 491 20.30 19.37 -17.21
C ASP A 491 19.33 20.53 -16.91
N LEU A 492 18.54 20.45 -15.83
CA LEU A 492 17.76 21.59 -15.37
C LEU A 492 18.66 22.53 -14.54
N PRO A 493 18.83 23.80 -14.91
CA PRO A 493 19.46 24.76 -14.01
C PRO A 493 18.63 24.85 -12.72
N ASP A 494 19.31 24.92 -11.58
CA ASP A 494 18.66 25.18 -10.29
C ASP A 494 17.79 26.43 -10.44
N ALA A 495 16.47 26.27 -10.34
CA ALA A 495 15.55 27.40 -10.33
C ALA A 495 15.59 28.01 -8.91
N GLU A 496 16.14 29.22 -8.80
CA GLU A 496 16.08 30.05 -7.59
C GLU A 496 14.65 30.50 -7.27
#